data_AF-A0A1H3R8V6-F1
#
_entry.id   AF-A0A1H3R8V6-F1
#
_cell.length_a   1.000
_cell.length_b   1.000
_cell.length_c   1.000
_cell.angle_alpha   90.00
_cell.angle_beta   90.00
_cell.angle_gamma   90.00
#
_symmetry.space_group_name_H-M   'P 1'
#
loop_
_entity.id
_entity.type
_entity.pdbx_description
1 polymer ?
#
loop_
_entity_poly.entity_id
_entity_poly.type
_entity_poly.pdbx_seq_one_letter_code
_entity_poly.pdbx_strand_id
1 'polypeptide(L)'
;MPVWSTTLSELKKATQNGNVLDLVQKGVVDREGDGLAPGDDDTFYVMFTFVDNGEDQNMFQGDALKLNWTFNSMQTEGEDR
;
A
#
# COMPACT_ATOMS: atom_id res chain seq x y z
N MET A 1 -6.56 -8.44 11.64
CA MET A 1 -5.62 -7.79 10.71
C MET A 1 -5.66 -6.29 10.95
N PRO A 2 -4.53 -5.63 11.19
CA PRO A 2 -4.49 -4.17 11.29
C PRO A 2 -4.92 -3.55 9.96
N VAL A 3 -5.69 -2.46 10.03
CA VAL A 3 -6.13 -1.70 8.86
C VAL A 3 -5.51 -0.32 8.95
N TRP A 4 -4.82 0.10 7.89
CA TRP A 4 -4.32 1.46 7.74
C TRP A 4 -5.15 2.20 6.70
N SER A 5 -5.47 3.46 6.98
CA SER A 5 -6.26 4.31 6.09
C SER A 5 -5.67 5.72 5.98
N THR A 6 -5.91 6.35 4.83
CA THR A 6 -5.56 7.74 4.51
C THR A 6 -6.47 8.24 3.40
N THR A 7 -6.43 9.53 3.08
CA THR A 7 -7.05 10.04 1.86
C THR A 7 -6.10 9.95 0.66
N LEU A 8 -6.65 9.83 -0.55
CA LEU A 8 -5.85 9.92 -1.78
C LEU A 8 -5.05 11.23 -1.87
N SER A 9 -5.58 12.32 -1.29
CA SER A 9 -4.92 13.63 -1.28
C SER A 9 -3.66 13.64 -0.42
N GLU A 10 -3.70 13.01 0.75
CA GLU A 10 -2.57 12.86 1.66
C GLU A 10 -1.54 11.91 1.07
N LEU A 11 -1.99 10.76 0.54
CA LEU A 11 -1.12 9.80 -0.14
C LEU A 11 -0.35 10.46 -1.28
N LYS A 12 -1.04 11.21 -2.16
CA LYS A 12 -0.41 11.95 -3.26
C LYS A 12 0.65 12.93 -2.76
N LYS A 13 0.35 13.73 -1.74
CA LYS A 13 1.30 14.68 -1.15
C LYS A 13 2.53 13.97 -0.57
N ALA A 14 2.32 12.88 0.17
CA ALA A 14 3.40 12.11 0.76
C ALA A 14 4.33 11.53 -0.32
N THR A 15 3.77 10.92 -1.37
CA THR A 15 4.54 10.37 -2.50
C THR A 15 5.30 11.46 -3.26
N GLN A 16 4.71 12.63 -3.50
CA GLN A 16 5.38 13.76 -4.16
C GLN A 16 6.58 14.30 -3.34
N ASN A 17 6.51 14.20 -2.02
CA ASN A 17 7.60 14.60 -1.11
C ASN A 17 8.67 13.51 -0.94
N GLY A 18 8.58 12.39 -1.68
CA GLY A 18 9.50 11.26 -1.55
C GLY A 18 9.21 10.36 -0.34
N ASN A 19 8.19 10.66 0.46
CA ASN A 19 7.77 9.86 1.61
C ASN A 19 6.81 8.76 1.12
N VAL A 20 7.37 7.78 0.42
CA VAL A 20 6.60 6.61 -0.04
C VAL A 20 6.19 5.79 1.17
N LEU A 21 4.90 5.42 1.21
CA LEU A 21 4.34 4.61 2.28
C LEU A 21 4.93 3.19 2.24
N ASP A 22 5.58 2.79 3.33
CA ASP A 22 6.02 1.40 3.55
C ASP A 22 4.92 0.64 4.30
N LEU A 23 4.17 -0.19 3.56
CA LEU A 23 3.06 -0.98 4.10
C LEU A 23 3.51 -2.06 5.09
N VAL A 24 4.75 -2.51 4.99
CA VAL A 24 5.33 -3.51 5.90
C VAL A 24 5.65 -2.84 7.23
N GLN A 25 6.27 -1.65 7.23
CA GLN A 25 6.50 -0.87 8.45
C GLN A 25 5.20 -0.44 9.14
N LYS A 26 4.12 -0.26 8.38
CA LYS A 26 2.78 0.03 8.92
C LYS A 26 2.04 -1.23 9.41
N GLY A 27 2.62 -2.41 9.22
CA GLY A 27 2.03 -3.69 9.61
C GLY A 27 0.80 -4.09 8.80
N VAL A 28 0.56 -3.44 7.65
CA VAL A 28 -0.61 -3.72 6.77
C VAL A 28 -0.43 -5.05 6.05
N VAL A 29 0.81 -5.32 5.64
CA VAL A 29 1.24 -6.65 5.19
C VAL A 29 1.82 -7.33 6.41
N ASP A 30 1.45 -8.58 6.65
CA ASP A 30 1.99 -9.32 7.78
C ASP A 30 3.51 -9.41 7.65
N ARG A 31 4.19 -9.29 8.79
CA ARG A 31 5.64 -9.37 8.84
C ARG A 31 5.91 -10.56 9.73
N GLU A 32 5.93 -11.74 9.12
CA GLU A 32 6.74 -12.83 9.66
C GLU A 32 8.10 -12.18 10.00
N GLY A 33 8.56 -12.28 11.24
CA GLY A 33 9.59 -11.36 11.79
C GLY A 33 10.84 -11.20 10.92
N ASP A 34 11.16 -12.21 10.11
CA ASP A 34 12.31 -12.31 9.21
C ASP A 34 11.97 -12.10 7.71
N GLY A 35 10.75 -11.64 7.39
CA GLY A 35 10.20 -11.55 6.04
C GLY A 35 9.44 -12.82 5.63
N LEU A 36 8.86 -12.80 4.43
CA LEU A 36 8.06 -13.91 3.90
C LEU A 36 8.96 -15.14 3.66
N ALA A 37 8.66 -16.25 4.31
CA ALA A 37 9.46 -17.47 4.19
C ALA A 37 9.42 -18.07 2.76
N PRO A 38 10.46 -18.80 2.34
CA PRO A 38 10.49 -19.41 1.01
C PRO A 38 9.35 -20.40 0.79
N GLY A 39 8.50 -20.10 -0.21
CA GLY A 39 7.37 -20.95 -0.58
C GLY A 39 6.04 -20.58 0.08
N ASP A 40 6.04 -19.56 0.94
CA ASP A 40 4.83 -19.02 1.56
C ASP A 40 4.27 -17.83 0.75
N ASP A 41 2.97 -17.60 0.91
CA ASP A 41 2.21 -16.54 0.25
C ASP A 41 1.52 -15.66 1.30
N ASP A 42 1.61 -14.34 1.14
CA ASP A 42 0.86 -13.37 1.94
C ASP A 42 -0.17 -12.62 1.10
N THR A 43 -1.36 -12.42 1.68
CA THR A 43 -2.43 -11.66 1.02
C THR A 43 -2.64 -10.32 1.70
N PHE A 44 -2.54 -9.23 0.94
CA PHE A 44 -2.96 -7.91 1.38
C PHE A 44 -4.13 -7.41 0.53
N TYR A 45 -5.04 -6.66 1.15
CA TYR A 45 -6.21 -6.10 0.50
C TYR A 45 -6.11 -4.58 0.44
N VAL A 46 -6.51 -4.01 -0.69
CA VAL A 46 -6.62 -2.56 -0.87
C VAL A 46 -8.06 -2.21 -1.21
N MET A 47 -8.62 -1.27 -0.47
CA MET A 47 -9.97 -0.76 -0.70
C MET A 47 -9.92 0.73 -0.98
N PHE A 48 -10.62 1.15 -2.03
CA PHE A 48 -10.88 2.55 -2.32
C PHE A 48 -12.35 2.85 -2.09
N THR A 49 -12.62 3.92 -1.38
CA THR A 49 -13.98 4.38 -1.10
C THR A 49 -14.14 5.77 -1.68
N PHE A 50 -15.07 5.92 -2.62
CA PHE A 50 -15.60 7.23 -2.99
C PHE A 50 -16.69 7.58 -1.99
N VAL A 51 -16.38 8.51 -1.08
CA VAL A 51 -17.29 8.89 0.01
C VAL A 51 -18.29 9.91 -0.52
N ASP A 52 -19.57 9.55 -0.49
CA ASP A 52 -20.68 10.49 -0.67
C ASP A 52 -20.71 11.46 0.52
N ASN A 53 -20.57 12.76 0.23
CA ASN A 53 -20.60 13.81 1.25
C ASN A 53 -21.98 14.50 1.35
N GLY A 54 -22.98 14.05 0.61
CA GLY A 54 -24.33 14.62 0.56
C GLY A 54 -24.46 15.87 -0.32
N GLU A 55 -23.41 16.26 -1.05
CA GLU A 55 -23.35 17.46 -1.90
C GLU A 55 -23.13 17.10 -3.37
N ASP A 56 -23.21 18.08 -4.28
CA ASP A 56 -22.86 17.86 -5.70
C ASP A 56 -21.36 17.53 -5.85
N GLN A 57 -21.08 16.31 -6.31
CA GLN A 57 -19.74 15.76 -6.53
C GLN A 57 -19.41 15.56 -8.03
N ASN A 58 -20.19 16.15 -8.95
CA ASN A 58 -19.98 16.06 -10.41
C ASN A 58 -18.59 16.51 -10.85
N MET A 59 -17.90 17.32 -10.04
CA MET A 59 -16.52 17.72 -10.29
C MET A 59 -15.52 16.55 -10.40
N PHE A 60 -15.85 15.38 -9.83
CA PHE A 60 -15.03 14.16 -9.94
C PHE A 60 -15.43 13.28 -11.12
N GLN A 61 -16.44 13.67 -11.92
CA GLN A 61 -16.87 12.88 -13.06
C GLN A 61 -15.78 12.83 -14.13
N GLY A 62 -15.36 11.61 -14.50
CA GLY A 62 -14.28 11.39 -15.44
C GLY A 62 -12.88 11.40 -14.81
N ASP A 63 -12.76 11.62 -13.50
CA ASP A 63 -11.49 11.46 -12.81
C ASP A 63 -11.03 10.00 -12.83
N ALA A 64 -9.70 9.84 -12.88
CA ALA A 64 -9.07 8.53 -12.89
C ALA A 64 -8.02 8.46 -11.78
N LEU A 65 -7.94 7.29 -11.15
CA LEU A 65 -6.88 6.97 -10.21
C LEU A 65 -5.82 6.12 -10.90
N LYS A 66 -4.56 6.59 -10.88
CA LYS A 66 -3.40 5.81 -11.32
C LYS A 66 -2.55 5.45 -10.10
N LEU A 67 -2.36 4.15 -9.89
CA LEU A 67 -1.58 3.60 -8.78
C LEU A 67 -0.38 2.84 -9.34
N ASN A 68 0.77 2.98 -8.68
CA ASN A 68 1.94 2.16 -8.95
C ASN A 68 2.30 1.45 -7.64
N TRP A 69 2.34 0.12 -7.70
CA TRP A 69 2.77 -0.73 -6.59
C TRP A 69 4.15 -1.29 -6.93
N THR A 70 5.08 -1.18 -6.00
CA THR A 70 6.43 -1.74 -6.13
C THR A 70 6.62 -2.77 -5.04
N PHE A 71 6.81 -4.02 -5.44
CA PHE A 71 7.14 -5.11 -4.53
C PHE A 71 8.64 -5.37 -4.63
N ASN A 72 9.36 -5.04 -3.56
CA ASN A 72 10.81 -5.26 -3.49
C ASN A 72 11.07 -6.50 -2.62
N SER A 73 11.41 -7.62 -3.24
CA SER A 73 11.89 -8.81 -2.53
C SER A 73 13.40 -8.68 -2.27
N MET A 74 13.84 -8.97 -1.05
CA MET A 74 15.25 -9.02 -0.69
C MET A 74 15.58 -10.45 -0.23
N GLN A 75 16.75 -10.96 -0.63
CA GLN A 75 17.29 -12.23 -0.14
C GLN A 75 18.47 -11.96 0.78
N THR A 76 18.65 -12.80 1.79
CA THR A 76 19.90 -12.83 2.57
C THR A 76 21.02 -13.40 1.72
N GLU A 77 22.27 -13.20 2.16
CA GLU A 77 23.41 -13.88 1.53
C GLU A 77 23.18 -15.40 1.56
N GLY A 78 23.47 -16.06 0.44
CA GLY A 78 23.36 -17.51 0.34
C GLY A 78 24.45 -18.19 1.16
N GLU A 79 24.16 -19.36 1.73
CA GLU A 79 25.17 -20.20 2.37
C GLU A 79 25.84 -21.11 1.33
N ASP A 80 27.18 -21.15 1.34
CA ASP A 80 27.96 -22.13 0.57
C ASP A 80 27.63 -23.55 1.07
N ARG A 81 27.34 -24.44 0.12
CA ARG A 81 27.04 -25.85 0.38
C ARG A 81 28.26 -26.76 0.19
#